data_AF-A0A920RNA3-F1
#
_entry.id   AF-A0A920RNA3-F1
#
_cell.length_a   1.000
_cell.length_b   1.000
_cell.length_c   1.000
_cell.angle_alpha   90.00
_cell.angle_beta   90.00
_cell.angle_gamma   90.00
#
_symmetry.space_group_name_H-M   'P 1'
#
loop_
_entity.id
_entity.type
_entity.pdbx_description
1 polymer ?
#
loop_
_entity_poly.entity_id
_entity_poly.type
_entity_poly.pdbx_seq_one_letter_code
_entity_poly.pdbx_strand_id
1 'polypeptide(L)' 'MIELFSADPDIVTPTAWTSTTWAGVAIESNTHFPPEGYDRHPTDRLLVLRDRDGDGRAEKPTVFADGFSTR' A
#
# COMPACT_ATOMS: atom_id res chain seq x y z
N MET A 1 3.55 -8.37 20.78
CA MET A 1 2.56 -7.30 20.58
C MET A 1 2.35 -7.16 19.09
N ILE A 2 1.10 -7.10 18.63
CA ILE A 2 0.74 -6.96 17.22
C ILE A 2 -0.14 -5.72 17.14
N GLU A 3 0.21 -4.79 16.26
CA GLU A 3 -0.50 -3.51 16.10
C GLU A 3 -0.82 -3.24 14.64
N LEU A 4 -1.87 -2.45 14.41
CA LEU A 4 -2.27 -2.04 13.08
C LEU A 4 -1.42 -0.86 12.62
N PHE A 5 -0.66 -1.07 11.54
CA PHE A 5 0.19 -0.03 10.95
C PHE A 5 -0.53 0.79 9.86
N SER A 6 -1.30 0.14 8.98
CA SER A 6 -2.06 0.78 7.89
C SER A 6 -3.17 -0.15 7.40
N ALA A 7 -4.27 0.41 6.87
CA ALA A 7 -5.43 -0.31 6.34
C ALA A 7 -6.19 0.56 5.32
N ASP A 8 -7.34 0.08 4.82
CA ASP A 8 -8.27 0.89 4.03
C ASP A 8 -8.62 2.20 4.78
N PRO A 9 -8.61 3.36 4.10
CA PRO A 9 -8.46 3.55 2.64
C PRO A 9 -7.02 3.75 2.14
N ASP A 10 -6.02 3.70 3.01
CA ASP A 10 -4.62 4.01 2.65
C ASP A 10 -3.96 2.91 1.81
N ILE A 11 -4.28 1.65 2.10
CA ILE A 11 -3.84 0.48 1.33
C ILE A 11 -4.98 -0.55 1.23
N VAL A 12 -5.30 -1.00 0.01
CA VAL A 12 -6.50 -1.80 -0.25
C VAL A 12 -6.17 -3.27 -0.52
N THR A 13 -5.23 -3.53 -1.42
CA THR A 13 -4.88 -4.90 -1.86
C THR A 13 -3.38 -5.21 -1.72
N PRO A 14 -2.83 -5.19 -0.49
CA PRO A 14 -1.42 -5.48 -0.26
C PRO A 14 -1.07 -6.93 -0.62
N THR A 15 -0.04 -7.14 -1.44
CA THR A 15 0.43 -8.47 -1.85
C THR A 15 1.86 -8.78 -1.44
N ALA A 16 2.68 -7.75 -1.15
CA ALA A 16 4.02 -7.91 -0.63
C ALA A 16 4.43 -6.74 0.26
N TRP A 17 5.41 -6.97 1.13
CA TRP A 17 5.94 -5.96 2.05
C TRP A 17 7.45 -6.11 2.25
N THR A 18 8.14 -4.99 2.51
CA THR A 18 9.50 -4.96 3.05
C THR A 18 9.69 -3.71 3.92
N SER A 19 10.71 -3.68 4.76
CA SER A 19 11.03 -2.53 5.64
C SER A 19 12.47 -2.08 5.55
N THR A 20 12.67 -0.82 5.90
CA THR A 20 13.94 -0.22 6.26
C THR A 20 13.86 0.30 7.70
N THR A 21 14.92 0.93 8.19
CA THR A 21 14.94 1.56 9.52
C THR A 21 14.01 2.78 9.65
N TRP A 22 13.46 3.31 8.54
CA TRP A 22 12.65 4.54 8.55
C TRP A 22 11.38 4.46 7.70
N ALA A 23 11.11 3.34 7.02
CA ALA A 23 9.93 3.18 6.19
C ALA A 23 9.55 1.70 5.97
N GLY A 24 8.26 1.46 5.71
CA GLY A 24 7.76 0.27 5.06
C GLY A 24 7.52 0.53 3.56
N VAL A 25 7.72 -0.49 2.74
CA VAL A 25 7.32 -0.50 1.32
C VAL A 25 6.35 -1.63 1.11
N ALA A 26 5.21 -1.33 0.51
CA ALA A 26 4.18 -2.31 0.17
C ALA A 26 3.92 -2.33 -1.34
N ILE A 27 3.65 -3.51 -1.87
CA ILE A 27 3.09 -3.68 -3.22
C ILE A 27 1.59 -3.84 -3.08
N GLU A 28 0.85 -3.06 -3.84
CA GLU A 28 -0.60 -3.15 -3.93
C GLU A 28 -1.01 -3.58 -5.34
N SER A 29 -1.74 -4.70 -5.44
CA SER A 29 -2.20 -5.24 -6.72
C SER A 29 -3.69 -4.96 -6.92
N ASN A 30 -3.98 -3.96 -7.73
CA ASN A 30 -5.35 -3.54 -8.06
C ASN A 30 -5.87 -4.21 -9.34
N THR A 31 -4.99 -4.81 -10.15
CA THR A 31 -5.31 -5.27 -11.51
C THR A 31 -5.37 -6.78 -11.68
N HIS A 32 -4.98 -7.55 -10.66
CA HIS A 32 -5.08 -9.01 -10.66
C HIS A 32 -6.49 -9.45 -10.27
N PHE A 33 -7.29 -9.86 -11.27
CA PHE A 33 -8.70 -10.27 -11.10
C PHE A 33 -9.56 -9.25 -10.33
N PRO A 34 -9.64 -7.97 -10.76
CA PRO A 34 -10.48 -7.00 -10.10
C PRO A 34 -11.96 -7.43 -10.22
N PRO A 35 -12.77 -7.26 -9.15
CA PRO A 35 -14.20 -7.51 -9.22
C PRO A 35 -14.88 -6.55 -10.22
N GLU A 36 -16.07 -6.93 -10.69
CA GLU A 36 -16.90 -6.03 -11.49
C GLU A 36 -17.21 -4.76 -10.68
N GLY A 37 -17.05 -3.60 -11.32
CA GLY A 37 -17.28 -2.30 -10.66
C GLY A 37 -16.19 -1.86 -9.70
N TYR A 38 -14.98 -2.42 -9.75
CA TYR A 38 -13.85 -1.96 -8.93
C TYR A 38 -13.57 -0.46 -9.16
N ASP A 39 -13.73 0.34 -8.10
CA ASP A 39 -13.69 1.81 -8.12
C ASP A 39 -12.45 2.40 -7.43
N ARG A 40 -11.45 1.56 -7.12
CA ARG A 40 -10.19 1.97 -6.51
C ARG A 40 -9.13 2.26 -7.57
N HIS A 41 -7.86 2.29 -7.18
CA HIS A 41 -6.78 2.70 -8.07
C HIS A 41 -6.74 1.80 -9.33
N PRO A 42 -6.64 2.35 -10.54
CA PRO A 42 -6.76 1.56 -11.77
C PRO A 42 -5.52 0.72 -12.13
N THR A 43 -4.41 0.92 -11.42
CA THR A 43 -3.12 0.24 -11.66
C THR A 43 -2.55 -0.33 -10.37
N ASP A 44 -1.65 -1.31 -10.49
CA ASP A 44 -0.85 -1.76 -9.35
C ASP A 44 0.14 -0.65 -8.94
N ARG A 45 0.52 -0.62 -7.65
CA ARG A 45 1.32 0.45 -7.05
C ARG A 45 2.40 -0.10 -6.13
N LEU A 46 3.53 0.63 -6.08
CA LEU A 46 4.51 0.54 -5.00
C LEU A 46 4.30 1.74 -4.07
N LEU A 47 3.95 1.47 -2.82
CA LEU A 47 3.65 2.47 -1.81
C LEU A 47 4.76 2.50 -0.75
N VAL A 48 5.13 3.70 -0.32
CA VAL A 48 6.03 3.92 0.81
C VAL A 48 5.19 4.45 1.98
N LEU A 49 5.24 3.72 3.09
CA LEU A 49 4.55 4.00 4.34
C LEU A 49 5.60 4.41 5.38
N ARG A 50 5.34 5.51 6.09
CA ARG A 50 6.24 6.04 7.13
C ARG A 50 5.44 6.37 8.36
N ASP A 51 6.07 6.21 9.51
CA ASP A 51 5.63 6.71 10.80
C ASP A 51 6.65 7.79 11.20
N ARG A 52 6.30 9.05 11.00
CA ARG A 52 7.14 10.23 11.23
C ARG A 52 6.96 10.79 12.63
N ASP A 53 5.81 10.56 13.27
CA ASP A 53 5.53 11.05 14.62
C ASP A 53 5.77 10.00 15.73
N GLY A 54 6.04 8.75 15.35
CA GLY A 54 6.41 7.65 16.24
C GLY A 54 5.23 7.06 16.99
N ASP A 55 4.00 7.23 16.49
CA ASP A 55 2.79 6.73 17.14
C ASP A 55 2.48 5.25 16.84
N GLY A 56 3.33 4.61 16.02
CA GLY A 56 3.17 3.22 15.59
C GLY A 56 2.21 3.04 14.41
N ARG A 57 1.73 4.12 13.79
CA ARG A 57 0.90 4.10 12.58
C ARG A 57 1.58 4.80 11.42
N ALA A 58 1.33 4.29 10.23
CA ALA A 58 1.75 4.98 9.03
C ALA A 58 0.91 6.24 8.81
N GLU A 59 1.53 7.32 8.37
CA GLU A 59 0.78 8.38 7.72
C GLU A 59 0.40 8.00 6.29
N LYS A 60 -0.32 8.92 5.63
CA LYS A 60 -0.75 8.78 4.25
C LYS A 60 0.39 8.29 3.35
N PRO A 61 0.22 7.14 2.67
CA PRO A 61 1.25 6.57 1.82
C PRO A 61 1.66 7.52 0.69
N THR A 62 2.94 7.49 0.35
CA THR A 62 3.45 8.13 -0.86
C THR A 62 3.62 7.09 -1.96
N VAL A 63 3.15 7.40 -3.17
CA VAL A 63 3.36 6.54 -4.34
C VAL A 63 4.82 6.65 -4.78
N PHE A 64 5.54 5.52 -4.73
CA PHE A 64 6.90 5.43 -5.27
C PHE A 64 6.87 5.14 -6.77
N ALA A 65 5.99 4.23 -7.20
CA ALA A 65 5.75 3.92 -8.59
C ALA A 65 4.31 3.42 -8.81
N ASP A 66 3.76 3.70 -9.98
CA ASP A 66 2.44 3.27 -10.42
C ASP A 66 2.45 2.94 -11.93
N GLY A 67 1.28 2.67 -12.52
CA GLY A 67 1.17 2.37 -13.95
C GLY A 67 1.36 0.90 -14.32
N PHE A 68 1.61 0.03 -13.34
CA PHE A 68 1.80 -1.40 -13.60
C PHE A 68 0.44 -2.11 -13.77
N SER A 69 0.43 -3.15 -14.61
CA SER A 69 -0.73 -4.02 -14.79
C SER A 69 -0.31 -5.48 -14.85
N THR A 70 -1.14 -6.35 -14.30
CA THR A 70 -0.99 -7.81 -14.41
C THR A 70 -1.66 -8.40 -15.67
N ARG A 71 -2.09 -7.55 -16.60
CA ARG A 71 -2.67 -7.93 -17.91
C ARG A 71 -1.59 -8.03 -18.98
#